data_AF-A0A651HBE7-F1
#
_entry.id   AF-A0A651HBE7-F1
#
_cell.length_a   1.000
_cell.length_b   1.000
_cell.length_c   1.000
_cell.angle_alpha   90.00
_cell.angle_beta   90.00
_cell.angle_gamma   90.00
#
_symmetry.space_group_name_H-M   'P 1'
#
loop_
_entity.id
_entity.type
_entity.pdbx_description
1 polymer ?
#
loop_
_entity_poly.entity_id
_entity_poly.type
_entity_poly.pdbx_seq_one_letter_code
_entity_poly.pdbx_strand_id
1 'polypeptide(L)'
;MARIHLRLLQALRRLGKETRRLPKRVGREGRRASLHFLALLLPIPLLPDREVSRLAEVNPRLVWLVVVFIAGLSLLGYLLAKVLKPRGAIGVSGLLGGCVSPSLTVAALAEQNRRNPDITVAYALAAAVAATVLFPRVLVLVWIVSSDLARSVALPLGGMTGAGIAVTVVLWLRIRDSEAPEIEMDAPFRIVPALAIGGLVGVILAGINLLDISIPSPMAETGIVLAVVGNLLALVGIAGVGGAWRMAAMVGVVTVCCSVVGIGLVLLV
;
A
#
# COMPACT_ATOMS: atom_id res chain seq x y z
N MET A 1 11.10 36.36 1.56
CA MET A 1 11.19 35.29 2.59
C MET A 1 10.23 35.46 3.79
N ALA A 2 10.08 36.64 4.39
CA ALA A 2 9.26 36.83 5.62
C ALA A 2 7.75 36.48 5.51
N ARG A 3 7.11 36.68 4.35
CA ARG A 3 5.68 36.39 4.16
C ARG A 3 5.32 34.90 4.15
N ILE A 4 6.27 34.04 3.76
CA ILE A 4 6.08 32.58 3.73
C ILE A 4 6.07 32.03 5.15
N HIS A 5 6.94 32.56 6.02
CA HIS A 5 7.06 32.12 7.40
C HIS A 5 5.79 32.46 8.23
N LEU A 6 5.20 33.64 7.99
CA LEU A 6 3.94 34.05 8.60
C LEU A 6 2.74 33.21 8.15
N ARG A 7 2.68 32.84 6.87
CA ARG A 7 1.64 31.93 6.36
C ARG A 7 1.78 30.51 6.94
N LEU A 8 3.01 30.03 7.11
CA LEU A 8 3.29 28.76 7.78
C LEU A 8 2.84 28.78 9.25
N LEU A 9 3.14 29.85 9.99
CA LEU A 9 2.75 30.00 11.38
C LEU A 9 1.22 30.13 11.55
N GLN A 10 0.54 30.80 10.63
CA GLN A 10 -0.92 30.89 10.62
C GLN A 10 -1.59 29.56 10.26
N ALA A 11 -1.03 28.80 9.32
CA ALA A 11 -1.49 27.45 8.99
C ALA A 11 -1.32 26.50 10.18
N LEU A 12 -0.15 26.52 10.84
CA LEU A 12 0.12 25.73 12.05
C LEU A 12 -0.83 26.08 13.21
N ARG A 13 -1.15 27.37 13.42
CA ARG A 13 -2.10 27.80 14.46
C ARG A 13 -3.55 27.40 14.15
N ARG A 14 -3.97 27.38 12.89
CA ARG A 14 -5.31 26.90 12.49
C ARG A 14 -5.43 25.39 12.69
N LEU A 15 -4.40 24.64 12.29
CA LEU A 15 -4.36 23.18 12.45
C LEU A 15 -4.33 22.73 13.92
N GLY A 16 -3.70 23.51 14.81
CA GLY A 16 -3.79 23.29 16.26
C GLY A 16 -5.20 23.42 16.85
N LYS A 17 -6.10 24.16 16.18
CA LYS A 17 -7.51 24.28 16.60
C LYS A 17 -8.39 23.17 16.00
N GLU A 18 -8.11 22.71 14.79
CA GLU A 18 -8.84 21.61 14.13
C GLU A 18 -8.52 20.23 14.72
N THR A 19 -7.28 20.02 15.17
CA THR A 19 -6.91 18.77 15.89
C THR A 19 -7.62 18.60 17.24
N ARG A 20 -8.16 19.69 17.84
CA ARG A 20 -9.04 19.61 19.02
C ARG A 20 -10.44 19.08 18.70
N ARG A 21 -10.86 19.07 17.42
CA ARG A 21 -12.17 18.56 16.99
C ARG A 21 -12.14 17.11 16.50
N LEU A 22 -10.99 16.43 16.55
CA LEU A 22 -10.95 15.00 16.27
C LEU A 22 -11.74 14.24 17.36
N PRO A 23 -12.63 13.32 16.98
CA PRO A 23 -13.48 12.61 17.93
C PRO A 23 -12.63 11.90 18.99
N LYS A 24 -13.08 11.97 20.26
CA LYS A 24 -12.40 11.42 21.47
C LYS A 24 -12.02 9.93 21.35
N ARG A 25 -12.46 9.22 20.31
CA ARG A 25 -12.16 7.81 19.99
C ARG A 25 -10.76 7.59 19.37
N VAL A 26 -10.12 8.62 18.83
CA VAL A 26 -8.73 8.53 18.34
C VAL A 26 -7.80 8.80 19.52
N GLY A 27 -7.35 7.74 20.19
CA GLY A 27 -6.42 7.78 21.32
C GLY A 27 -5.13 8.58 21.03
N ARG A 28 -4.29 8.80 22.06
CA ARG A 28 -3.07 9.64 22.00
C ARG A 28 -2.13 9.26 20.84
N GLU A 29 -2.08 7.98 20.48
CA GLU A 29 -1.26 7.45 19.39
C GLU A 29 -1.71 7.90 17.99
N GLY A 30 -3.02 7.91 17.72
CA GLY A 30 -3.54 8.34 16.42
C GLY A 30 -3.34 9.85 16.18
N ARG A 31 -3.33 10.64 17.26
CA ARG A 31 -2.95 12.06 17.19
C ARG A 31 -1.47 12.25 16.87
N ARG A 32 -0.58 11.47 17.50
CA ARG A 32 0.86 11.50 17.18
C ARG A 32 1.12 11.06 15.73
N ALA A 33 0.47 9.99 15.27
CA ALA A 33 0.56 9.53 13.88
C ALA A 33 0.13 10.61 12.87
N SER A 34 -0.99 11.29 13.13
CA SER A 34 -1.47 12.38 12.28
C SER A 34 -0.52 13.58 12.26
N LEU A 35 0.10 13.92 13.40
CA LEU A 35 1.09 14.99 13.49
C LEU A 35 2.37 14.66 12.71
N HIS A 36 2.87 13.43 12.82
CA HIS A 36 4.03 13.00 12.04
C HIS A 36 3.74 12.96 10.54
N PHE A 37 2.54 12.53 10.13
CA PHE A 37 2.12 12.60 8.73
C PHE A 37 2.04 14.04 8.22
N LEU A 38 1.53 14.97 9.04
CA LEU A 38 1.54 16.39 8.69
C LEU A 38 2.97 16.94 8.55
N ALA A 39 3.90 16.48 9.40
CA ALA A 39 5.31 16.83 9.27
C ALA A 39 5.95 16.29 7.98
N LEU A 40 5.47 15.16 7.45
CA LEU A 40 5.85 14.64 6.13
C LEU A 40 5.25 15.45 4.97
N LEU A 41 4.10 16.12 5.12
CA LEU A 41 3.55 17.00 4.08
C LEU A 41 4.30 18.33 3.98
N LEU A 42 4.86 18.80 5.09
CA LEU A 42 5.46 20.13 5.20
C LEU A 42 6.60 20.39 4.19
N PRO A 43 7.48 19.43 3.86
CA PRO A 43 8.56 19.63 2.90
C PRO A 43 8.11 19.67 1.44
N ILE A 44 6.93 19.14 1.07
CA ILE A 44 6.46 19.10 -0.33
C ILE A 44 6.55 20.48 -1.02
N PRO A 45 6.01 21.58 -0.47
CA PRO A 45 6.12 22.90 -1.10
C PRO A 45 7.53 23.50 -1.09
N LEU A 46 8.46 22.96 -0.31
CA LEU A 46 9.85 23.40 -0.24
C LEU A 46 10.75 22.63 -1.22
N LEU A 47 10.32 21.47 -1.70
CA LEU A 47 11.09 20.63 -2.60
C LEU A 47 11.00 21.14 -4.04
N PRO A 48 12.14 21.22 -4.76
CA PRO A 48 12.15 21.63 -6.15
C PRO A 48 11.37 20.62 -7.00
N ASP A 49 10.44 21.12 -7.82
CA ASP A 49 9.68 20.33 -8.79
C ASP A 49 10.41 20.25 -10.13
N ARG A 50 11.67 19.84 -10.06
CA ARG A 50 12.55 19.69 -11.22
C ARG A 50 13.62 18.67 -10.89
N GLU A 51 14.12 18.05 -11.92
CA GLU A 51 15.30 17.20 -11.86
C GLU A 51 16.48 18.04 -11.38
N VAL A 52 17.13 17.56 -10.32
CA VAL A 52 18.25 18.28 -9.70
C VAL A 52 19.53 17.57 -10.14
N SER A 53 20.36 18.25 -10.94
CA SER A 53 21.63 17.69 -11.43
C SER A 53 22.57 17.20 -10.31
N ARG A 54 22.57 17.86 -9.14
CA ARG A 54 23.32 17.39 -7.95
C ARG A 54 22.80 16.08 -7.36
N LEU A 55 21.57 15.72 -7.65
CA LEU A 55 20.91 14.47 -7.22
C LEU A 55 20.76 13.52 -8.40
N ALA A 56 21.74 13.49 -9.32
CA ALA A 56 21.70 12.65 -10.51
C ALA A 56 20.40 12.82 -11.31
N GLU A 57 19.95 14.06 -11.48
CA GLU A 57 18.73 14.38 -12.23
C GLU A 57 17.46 13.76 -11.64
N VAL A 58 17.49 13.29 -10.39
CA VAL A 58 16.28 12.80 -9.70
C VAL A 58 15.41 13.99 -9.29
N ASN A 59 14.09 13.88 -9.51
CA ASN A 59 13.10 14.83 -8.99
C ASN A 59 12.81 14.53 -7.50
N PRO A 60 13.27 15.36 -6.55
CA PRO A 60 13.12 15.09 -5.12
C PRO A 60 11.66 15.15 -4.65
N ARG A 61 10.84 15.99 -5.32
CA ARG A 61 9.41 16.11 -5.03
C ARG A 61 8.68 14.83 -5.37
N LEU A 62 9.02 14.18 -6.49
CA LEU A 62 8.43 12.90 -6.91
C LEU A 62 8.74 11.80 -5.88
N VAL A 63 10.00 11.65 -5.48
CA VAL A 63 10.41 10.67 -4.45
C VAL A 63 9.68 10.92 -3.14
N TRP A 64 9.54 12.18 -2.74
CA TRP A 64 8.85 12.55 -1.51
C TRP A 64 7.33 12.31 -1.58
N LEU A 65 6.70 12.51 -2.74
CA LEU A 65 5.29 12.19 -2.96
C LEU A 65 5.02 10.69 -2.79
N VAL A 66 5.93 9.81 -3.22
CA VAL A 66 5.85 8.36 -2.98
C VAL A 66 5.86 8.06 -1.48
N VAL A 67 6.77 8.68 -0.72
CA VAL A 67 6.83 8.51 0.75
C VAL A 67 5.52 8.95 1.40
N VAL A 68 5.02 10.13 1.02
CA VAL A 68 3.78 10.70 1.56
C VAL A 68 2.58 9.84 1.20
N PHE A 69 2.50 9.31 -0.01
CA PHE A 69 1.41 8.43 -0.42
C PHE A 69 1.40 7.13 0.40
N ILE A 70 2.55 6.47 0.53
CA ILE A 70 2.68 5.23 1.32
C ILE A 70 2.30 5.51 2.79
N ALA A 71 2.84 6.57 3.37
CA ALA A 71 2.54 6.96 4.75
C ALA A 71 1.04 7.32 4.93
N GLY A 72 0.44 7.98 3.94
CA GLY A 72 -0.96 8.41 3.94
C GLY A 72 -1.92 7.23 3.89
N LEU A 73 -1.65 6.24 3.03
CA LEU A 73 -2.42 4.99 3.00
C LEU A 73 -2.34 4.24 4.34
N SER A 74 -1.16 4.21 4.97
CA SER A 74 -1.01 3.59 6.28
C SER A 74 -1.77 4.32 7.38
N LEU A 75 -1.76 5.65 7.38
CA LEU A 75 -2.55 6.43 8.33
C LEU A 75 -4.06 6.23 8.08
N LEU A 76 -4.48 6.23 6.83
CA LEU A 76 -5.88 6.06 6.44
C LEU A 76 -6.40 4.69 6.88
N GLY A 77 -5.67 3.62 6.59
CA GLY A 77 -6.03 2.26 7.02
C GLY A 77 -6.13 2.13 8.53
N TYR A 78 -5.18 2.70 9.28
CA TYR A 78 -5.21 2.72 10.75
C TYR A 78 -6.41 3.50 11.31
N LEU A 79 -6.68 4.69 10.77
CA LEU A 79 -7.81 5.52 11.22
C LEU A 79 -9.14 4.83 10.92
N LEU A 80 -9.31 4.26 9.73
CA LEU A 80 -10.52 3.53 9.36
C LEU A 80 -10.71 2.31 10.28
N ALA A 81 -9.65 1.55 10.58
CA ALA A 81 -9.75 0.42 11.50
C ALA A 81 -10.22 0.83 12.90
N LYS A 82 -9.73 1.96 13.40
CA LYS A 82 -10.10 2.48 14.72
C LYS A 82 -11.52 3.04 14.78
N VAL A 83 -12.00 3.64 13.69
CA VAL A 83 -13.34 4.21 13.58
C VAL A 83 -14.38 3.12 13.34
N LEU A 84 -14.10 2.21 12.40
CA LEU A 84 -15.03 1.19 11.95
C LEU A 84 -15.14 0.03 12.94
N LYS A 85 -14.17 -0.18 13.84
CA LYS A 85 -14.09 -1.31 14.79
C LYS A 85 -14.67 -2.58 14.15
N PRO A 86 -13.95 -3.23 13.20
CA PRO A 86 -14.50 -4.22 12.30
C PRO A 86 -15.09 -5.44 13.02
N ARG A 87 -16.29 -5.31 13.56
CA ARG A 87 -17.03 -6.38 14.22
C ARG A 87 -17.77 -7.12 13.13
N GLY A 88 -17.23 -8.27 12.73
CA GLY A 88 -17.94 -9.23 11.88
C GLY A 88 -17.73 -9.12 10.36
N ALA A 89 -16.81 -8.27 9.87
CA ALA A 89 -16.55 -8.15 8.43
C ALA A 89 -15.12 -8.58 8.06
N ILE A 90 -14.96 -9.88 7.75
CA ILE A 90 -13.69 -10.52 7.33
C ILE A 90 -12.98 -9.73 6.22
N GLY A 91 -13.75 -9.29 5.22
CA GLY A 91 -13.18 -8.54 4.10
C GLY A 91 -12.73 -7.12 4.47
N VAL A 92 -13.40 -6.49 5.45
CA VAL A 92 -13.04 -5.14 5.90
C VAL A 92 -11.73 -5.16 6.67
N SER A 93 -11.49 -6.17 7.50
CA SER A 93 -10.20 -6.28 8.21
C SER A 93 -9.05 -6.49 7.22
N GLY A 94 -9.22 -7.38 6.23
CA GLY A 94 -8.26 -7.57 5.14
C GLY A 94 -7.99 -6.30 4.32
N LEU A 95 -9.04 -5.54 3.98
CA LEU A 95 -8.92 -4.27 3.25
C LEU A 95 -8.13 -3.23 4.05
N LEU A 96 -8.49 -3.03 5.31
CA LEU A 96 -7.85 -2.05 6.18
C LEU A 96 -6.40 -2.41 6.47
N GLY A 97 -6.14 -3.69 6.75
CA GLY A 97 -4.79 -4.24 6.87
C GLY A 97 -3.96 -4.03 5.60
N GLY A 98 -4.52 -4.39 4.44
CA GLY A 98 -3.87 -4.22 3.14
C GLY A 98 -3.52 -2.77 2.82
N CYS A 99 -4.39 -1.82 3.17
CA CYS A 99 -4.10 -0.39 3.04
C CYS A 99 -2.89 0.04 3.87
N VAL A 100 -2.70 -0.55 5.05
CA VAL A 100 -1.55 -0.24 5.91
C VAL A 100 -0.29 -0.93 5.43
N SER A 101 -0.33 -2.26 5.37
CA SER A 101 0.76 -3.09 4.87
C SER A 101 0.22 -4.49 4.55
N PRO A 102 0.14 -4.86 3.26
CA PRO A 102 -0.30 -6.18 2.85
C PRO A 102 0.54 -7.30 3.49
N SER A 103 1.86 -7.14 3.52
CA SER A 103 2.80 -8.13 4.07
C SER A 103 2.63 -8.35 5.58
N LEU A 104 2.50 -7.26 6.35
CA LEU A 104 2.26 -7.37 7.79
C LEU A 104 0.89 -7.97 8.09
N THR A 105 -0.11 -7.62 7.26
CA THR A 105 -1.46 -8.14 7.40
C THR A 105 -1.50 -9.64 7.13
N VAL A 106 -0.87 -10.11 6.05
CA VAL A 106 -0.77 -11.54 5.75
C VAL A 106 0.02 -12.28 6.82
N ALA A 107 1.11 -11.71 7.34
CA ALA A 107 1.86 -12.31 8.44
C ALA A 107 1.01 -12.44 9.72
N ALA A 108 0.26 -11.39 10.08
CA ALA A 108 -0.63 -11.41 11.24
C ALA A 108 -1.77 -12.43 11.06
N LEU A 109 -2.40 -12.47 9.89
CA LEU A 109 -3.46 -13.44 9.56
C LEU A 109 -2.93 -14.88 9.56
N ALA A 110 -1.69 -15.11 9.11
CA ALA A 110 -1.06 -16.43 9.13
C ALA A 110 -0.84 -16.93 10.58
N GLU A 111 -0.35 -16.05 11.46
CA GLU A 111 -0.16 -16.38 12.88
C GLU A 111 -1.50 -16.61 13.59
N GLN A 112 -2.54 -15.83 13.28
CA GLN A 112 -3.88 -16.05 13.83
C GLN A 112 -4.52 -17.35 13.30
N ASN A 113 -4.35 -17.66 12.02
CA ASN A 113 -4.79 -18.91 11.43
C ASN A 113 -4.15 -20.13 12.09
N ARG A 114 -2.89 -20.02 12.50
CA ARG A 114 -2.18 -21.08 13.22
C ARG A 114 -2.81 -21.37 14.59
N ARG A 115 -3.33 -20.34 15.26
CA ARG A 115 -4.03 -20.47 16.55
C ARG A 115 -5.45 -20.99 16.39
N ASN A 116 -6.12 -20.62 15.29
CA ASN A 116 -7.51 -20.96 15.00
C ASN A 116 -7.66 -21.55 13.58
N PRO A 117 -7.22 -22.80 13.35
CA PRO A 117 -7.22 -23.40 12.01
C PRO A 117 -8.62 -23.65 11.44
N ASP A 118 -9.65 -23.71 12.30
CA ASP A 118 -11.03 -24.03 11.91
C ASP A 118 -11.65 -22.99 10.96
N ILE A 119 -11.16 -21.74 11.00
CA ILE A 119 -11.65 -20.63 10.16
C ILE A 119 -10.63 -20.20 9.09
N THR A 120 -9.81 -21.13 8.61
CA THR A 120 -8.75 -20.86 7.59
C THR A 120 -9.25 -20.10 6.37
N VAL A 121 -10.47 -20.41 5.89
CA VAL A 121 -11.01 -19.76 4.69
C VAL A 121 -11.25 -18.26 4.94
N ALA A 122 -11.62 -17.87 6.17
CA ALA A 122 -11.81 -16.47 6.54
C ALA A 122 -10.48 -15.70 6.55
N TYR A 123 -9.42 -16.28 7.11
CA TYR A 123 -8.09 -15.68 7.04
C TYR A 123 -7.56 -15.57 5.60
N ALA A 124 -7.81 -16.59 4.77
CA ALA A 124 -7.47 -16.57 3.35
C ALA A 124 -8.24 -15.49 2.58
N LEU A 125 -9.53 -15.30 2.88
CA LEU A 125 -10.33 -14.21 2.31
C LEU A 125 -9.74 -12.85 2.68
N ALA A 126 -9.46 -12.61 3.96
CA ALA A 126 -8.85 -11.36 4.41
C ALA A 126 -7.48 -11.11 3.75
N ALA A 127 -6.66 -12.16 3.58
CA ALA A 127 -5.38 -12.09 2.89
C ALA A 127 -5.55 -11.80 1.38
N ALA A 128 -6.55 -12.40 0.73
CA ALA A 128 -6.87 -12.16 -0.68
C ALA A 128 -7.33 -10.71 -0.91
N VAL A 129 -8.14 -10.16 0.00
CA VAL A 129 -8.52 -8.74 -0.03
C VAL A 129 -7.28 -7.86 0.13
N ALA A 130 -6.42 -8.16 1.11
CA ALA A 130 -5.20 -7.41 1.35
C ALA A 130 -4.26 -7.41 0.13
N ALA A 131 -4.14 -8.55 -0.56
CA ALA A 131 -3.40 -8.68 -1.81
C ALA A 131 -4.04 -7.87 -2.95
N THR A 132 -5.37 -7.84 -3.05
CA THR A 132 -6.09 -7.12 -4.10
C THR A 132 -5.91 -5.60 -3.99
N VAL A 133 -5.76 -5.06 -2.77
CA VAL A 133 -5.45 -3.62 -2.53
C VAL A 133 -4.11 -3.21 -3.14
N LEU A 134 -3.21 -4.15 -3.39
CA LEU A 134 -1.89 -3.88 -3.94
C LEU A 134 -1.95 -3.27 -5.34
N PHE A 135 -2.86 -3.75 -6.18
CA PHE A 135 -2.97 -3.35 -7.59
C PHE A 135 -3.38 -1.88 -7.76
N PRO A 136 -4.48 -1.38 -7.16
CA PRO A 136 -4.81 0.04 -7.24
C PRO A 136 -3.75 0.90 -6.56
N ARG A 137 -3.09 0.41 -5.50
CA ARG A 137 -1.98 1.11 -4.84
C ARG A 137 -0.81 1.33 -5.79
N VAL A 138 -0.42 0.31 -6.55
CA VAL A 138 0.67 0.41 -7.53
C VAL A 138 0.26 1.30 -8.70
N LEU A 139 -0.98 1.21 -9.18
CA LEU A 139 -1.48 2.07 -10.26
C LEU A 139 -1.39 3.56 -9.88
N VAL A 140 -1.79 3.93 -8.66
CA VAL A 140 -1.68 5.32 -8.18
C VAL A 140 -0.22 5.74 -8.01
N LEU A 141 0.66 4.85 -7.54
CA LEU A 141 2.10 5.13 -7.46
C LEU A 141 2.70 5.41 -8.84
N VAL A 142 2.40 4.57 -9.83
CA VAL A 142 2.85 4.77 -11.21
C VAL A 142 2.29 6.09 -11.77
N TRP A 143 1.04 6.42 -11.48
CA TRP A 143 0.42 7.68 -11.89
C TRP A 143 1.09 8.93 -11.31
N ILE A 144 1.57 8.86 -10.06
CA ILE A 144 2.36 9.93 -9.44
C ILE A 144 3.72 10.10 -10.12
N VAL A 145 4.30 9.01 -10.62
CA VAL A 145 5.61 9.00 -11.29
C VAL A 145 5.51 9.47 -12.73
N SER A 146 4.58 8.89 -13.50
CA SER A 146 4.31 9.21 -14.91
C SER A 146 2.88 8.85 -15.27
N SER A 147 2.11 9.83 -15.74
CA SER A 147 0.73 9.63 -16.20
C SER A 147 0.64 8.77 -17.45
N ASP A 148 1.65 8.83 -18.32
CA ASP A 148 1.67 8.08 -19.58
C ASP A 148 1.92 6.60 -19.30
N LEU A 149 2.92 6.29 -18.46
CA LEU A 149 3.19 4.92 -18.03
C LEU A 149 2.02 4.35 -17.24
N ALA A 150 1.34 5.17 -16.42
CA ALA A 150 0.15 4.75 -15.70
C ALA A 150 -1.00 4.37 -16.63
N ARG A 151 -1.15 5.07 -17.78
CA ARG A 151 -2.20 4.77 -18.75
C ARG A 151 -1.91 3.44 -19.47
N SER A 152 -0.65 3.14 -19.77
CA SER A 152 -0.30 1.86 -20.39
C SER A 152 -0.45 0.68 -19.43
N VAL A 153 -0.02 0.82 -18.16
CA VAL A 153 -0.21 -0.26 -17.16
C VAL A 153 -1.62 -0.29 -16.55
N ALA A 154 -2.51 0.65 -16.88
CA ALA A 154 -3.86 0.68 -16.34
C ALA A 154 -4.68 -0.55 -16.71
N LEU A 155 -4.55 -1.03 -17.95
CA LEU A 155 -5.24 -2.23 -18.42
C LEU A 155 -4.77 -3.49 -17.69
N PRO A 156 -3.47 -3.82 -17.63
CA PRO A 156 -3.01 -5.01 -16.90
C PRO A 156 -3.28 -4.92 -15.40
N LEU A 157 -3.00 -3.79 -14.73
CA LEU A 157 -3.30 -3.65 -13.30
C LEU A 157 -4.80 -3.65 -13.01
N GLY A 158 -5.62 -3.10 -13.91
CA GLY A 158 -7.07 -3.16 -13.85
C GLY A 158 -7.59 -4.60 -13.96
N GLY A 159 -7.05 -5.37 -14.91
CA GLY A 159 -7.35 -6.80 -15.06
C GLY A 159 -6.97 -7.60 -13.82
N MET A 160 -5.79 -7.37 -13.25
CA MET A 160 -5.36 -7.99 -11.99
C MET A 160 -6.30 -7.65 -10.84
N THR A 161 -6.77 -6.40 -10.76
CA THR A 161 -7.75 -5.94 -9.77
C THR A 161 -9.08 -6.68 -9.94
N GLY A 162 -9.58 -6.79 -11.17
CA GLY A 162 -10.79 -7.54 -11.49
C GLY A 162 -10.68 -9.02 -11.11
N ALA A 163 -9.55 -9.66 -11.43
CA ALA A 163 -9.27 -11.04 -11.06
C ALA A 163 -9.23 -11.23 -9.54
N GLY A 164 -8.53 -10.34 -8.82
CA GLY A 164 -8.44 -10.36 -7.35
C GLY A 164 -9.81 -10.20 -6.69
N ILE A 165 -10.64 -9.27 -7.18
CA ILE A 165 -12.03 -9.10 -6.72
C ILE A 165 -12.85 -10.36 -7.00
N ALA A 166 -12.75 -10.94 -8.19
CA ALA A 166 -13.51 -12.15 -8.55
C ALA A 166 -13.18 -13.31 -7.60
N VAL A 167 -11.89 -13.58 -7.34
CA VAL A 167 -11.49 -14.65 -6.41
C VAL A 167 -11.94 -14.34 -4.99
N THR A 168 -11.82 -13.08 -4.56
CA THR A 168 -12.29 -12.64 -3.25
C THR A 168 -13.79 -12.84 -3.07
N VAL A 169 -14.60 -12.50 -4.08
CA VAL A 169 -16.05 -12.70 -4.07
C VAL A 169 -16.39 -14.19 -4.02
N VAL A 170 -15.70 -15.03 -4.80
CA VAL A 170 -15.88 -16.50 -4.76
C VAL A 170 -15.56 -17.05 -3.38
N LEU A 171 -14.48 -16.60 -2.74
CA LEU A 171 -14.12 -16.99 -1.37
C LEU A 171 -15.18 -16.51 -0.37
N TRP A 172 -15.68 -15.28 -0.52
CA TRP A 172 -16.71 -14.74 0.36
C TRP A 172 -18.02 -15.53 0.29
N LEU A 173 -18.44 -15.95 -0.91
CA LEU A 173 -19.64 -16.78 -1.08
C LEU A 173 -19.51 -18.17 -0.43
N ARG A 174 -18.30 -18.66 -0.21
CA ARG A 174 -18.03 -19.94 0.49
C ARG A 174 -18.04 -19.81 2.02
N ILE A 175 -18.13 -18.60 2.55
CA ILE A 175 -18.00 -18.30 3.98
C ILE A 175 -19.21 -17.46 4.40
N ARG A 176 -20.36 -18.11 4.60
CA ARG A 176 -21.60 -17.44 5.03
C ARG A 176 -21.72 -17.29 6.54
N ASP A 177 -21.07 -18.15 7.33
CA ASP A 177 -21.28 -18.24 8.79
C ASP A 177 -19.99 -18.24 9.62
N SER A 178 -18.84 -17.84 9.07
CA SER A 178 -17.60 -17.80 9.85
C SER A 178 -17.38 -16.47 10.57
N GLU A 179 -16.90 -16.55 11.80
CA GLU A 179 -16.49 -15.37 12.56
C GLU A 179 -15.35 -14.63 11.87
N ALA A 180 -15.39 -13.30 11.98
CA ALA A 180 -14.40 -12.45 11.35
C ALA A 180 -13.07 -12.45 12.11
N PRO A 181 -11.93 -12.68 11.43
CA PRO A 181 -10.61 -12.40 11.98
C PRO A 181 -10.54 -10.99 12.53
N GLU A 182 -10.32 -10.87 13.83
CA GLU A 182 -10.02 -9.59 14.44
C GLU A 182 -8.54 -9.27 14.16
N ILE A 183 -8.30 -8.43 13.16
CA ILE A 183 -6.95 -7.94 12.90
C ILE A 183 -6.68 -6.81 13.90
N GLU A 184 -5.96 -7.14 14.96
CA GLU A 184 -5.38 -6.13 15.84
C GLU A 184 -4.32 -5.35 15.07
N MET A 185 -4.70 -4.16 14.61
CA MET A 185 -3.80 -3.26 13.90
C MET A 185 -2.89 -2.56 14.91
N ASP A 186 -1.81 -3.25 15.27
CA ASP A 186 -0.88 -2.81 16.30
C ASP A 186 0.11 -1.73 15.81
N ALA A 187 0.15 -1.47 14.49
CA ALA A 187 1.09 -0.51 13.90
C ALA A 187 0.42 0.85 13.64
N PRO A 188 0.68 1.91 14.45
CA PRO A 188 -0.06 3.16 14.37
C PRO A 188 0.27 3.96 13.11
N PHE A 189 1.52 3.85 12.65
CA PHE A 189 2.13 4.60 11.55
C PHE A 189 3.63 4.32 11.57
N ARG A 190 4.24 3.85 10.49
CA ARG A 190 5.70 3.65 10.44
C ARG A 190 6.32 4.57 9.39
N ILE A 191 6.92 5.67 9.85
CA ILE A 191 7.64 6.65 9.02
C ILE A 191 8.91 6.03 8.45
N VAL A 192 9.60 5.22 9.26
CA VAL A 192 10.90 4.64 8.90
C VAL A 192 10.80 3.74 7.66
N PRO A 193 9.87 2.78 7.55
CA PRO A 193 9.66 2.01 6.32
C PRO A 193 9.27 2.87 5.11
N ALA A 194 8.43 3.91 5.31
CA ALA A 194 8.05 4.80 4.21
C ALA A 194 9.27 5.59 3.68
N LEU A 195 10.10 6.12 4.58
CA LEU A 195 11.37 6.78 4.25
C LEU A 195 12.37 5.81 3.62
N ALA A 196 12.48 4.58 4.12
CA ALA A 196 13.38 3.56 3.57
C ALA A 196 12.99 3.21 2.13
N ILE A 197 11.70 3.02 1.85
CA ILE A 197 11.19 2.76 0.49
C ILE A 197 11.44 3.98 -0.40
N GLY A 198 11.14 5.20 0.07
CA GLY A 198 11.41 6.41 -0.70
C GLY A 198 12.90 6.60 -0.99
N GLY A 199 13.76 6.35 -0.01
CA GLY A 199 15.21 6.38 -0.16
C GLY A 199 15.68 5.35 -1.19
N LEU A 200 15.19 4.11 -1.11
CA LEU A 200 15.49 3.06 -2.08
C LEU A 200 15.07 3.46 -3.50
N VAL A 201 13.85 3.99 -3.67
CA VAL A 201 13.36 4.50 -4.96
C VAL A 201 14.27 5.62 -5.46
N GLY A 202 14.64 6.57 -4.60
CA GLY A 202 15.55 7.65 -4.95
C GLY A 202 16.93 7.15 -5.39
N VAL A 203 17.47 6.14 -4.71
CA VAL A 203 18.75 5.50 -5.09
C VAL A 203 18.65 4.77 -6.42
N ILE A 204 17.55 4.02 -6.67
CA ILE A 204 17.33 3.33 -7.94
C ILE A 204 17.23 4.33 -9.08
N LEU A 205 16.44 5.40 -8.92
CA LEU A 205 16.31 6.45 -9.94
C LEU A 205 17.65 7.16 -10.20
N ALA A 206 18.40 7.48 -9.13
CA ALA A 206 19.73 8.05 -9.27
C ALA A 206 20.66 7.11 -10.03
N GLY A 207 20.61 5.79 -9.76
CA GLY A 207 21.39 4.80 -10.49
C GLY A 207 21.04 4.72 -11.98
N ILE A 208 19.75 4.74 -12.32
CA ILE A 208 19.26 4.74 -13.71
C ILE A 208 19.78 5.97 -14.45
N ASN A 209 19.63 7.16 -13.85
CA ASN A 209 20.06 8.42 -14.46
C ASN A 209 21.58 8.55 -14.56
N LEU A 210 22.34 8.12 -13.53
CA LEU A 210 23.81 8.17 -13.55
C LEU A 210 24.42 7.26 -14.62
N LEU A 211 23.75 6.16 -14.93
CA LEU A 211 24.19 5.17 -15.92
C LEU A 211 23.60 5.42 -17.31
N ASP A 212 22.81 6.50 -17.47
CA ASP A 212 22.09 6.86 -18.70
C ASP A 212 21.30 5.66 -19.29
N ILE A 213 20.67 4.87 -18.40
CA ILE A 213 19.92 3.69 -18.79
C ILE A 213 18.58 4.13 -19.35
N SER A 214 18.48 4.18 -20.67
CA SER A 214 17.20 4.35 -21.35
C SER A 214 16.39 3.06 -21.26
N ILE A 215 15.34 3.05 -20.44
CA ILE A 215 14.41 1.91 -20.34
C ILE A 215 13.28 2.12 -21.36
N PRO A 216 13.17 1.28 -22.40
CA PRO A 216 12.04 1.33 -23.33
C PRO A 216 10.71 1.17 -22.60
N SER A 217 9.65 1.85 -23.06
CA SER A 217 8.33 1.77 -22.41
C SER A 217 7.81 0.34 -22.19
N PRO A 218 7.98 -0.64 -23.12
CA PRO A 218 7.51 -2.01 -22.88
C PRO A 218 8.28 -2.73 -21.77
N MET A 219 9.57 -2.41 -21.58
CA MET A 219 10.37 -2.97 -20.49
C MET A 219 9.94 -2.40 -19.13
N ALA A 220 9.59 -1.12 -19.07
CA ALA A 220 9.07 -0.50 -17.85
C ALA A 220 7.71 -1.10 -17.45
N GLU A 221 6.80 -1.30 -18.41
CA GLU A 221 5.49 -1.91 -18.18
C GLU A 221 5.61 -3.35 -17.66
N THR A 222 6.43 -4.15 -18.34
CA THR A 222 6.73 -5.53 -17.94
C THR A 222 7.38 -5.57 -16.56
N GLY A 223 8.34 -4.66 -16.29
CA GLY A 223 9.00 -4.55 -14.99
C GLY A 223 8.03 -4.25 -13.85
N ILE A 224 7.06 -3.35 -14.07
CA ILE A 224 6.02 -3.03 -13.07
C ILE A 224 5.18 -4.26 -12.76
N VAL A 225 4.68 -4.96 -13.78
CA VAL A 225 3.84 -6.14 -13.57
C VAL A 225 4.62 -7.27 -12.91
N LEU A 226 5.86 -7.52 -13.32
CA LEU A 226 6.73 -8.49 -12.67
C LEU A 226 7.01 -8.14 -11.20
N ALA A 227 7.20 -6.86 -10.88
CA ALA A 227 7.37 -6.41 -9.49
C ALA A 227 6.10 -6.67 -8.66
N VAL A 228 4.91 -6.44 -9.23
CA VAL A 228 3.63 -6.76 -8.59
C VAL A 228 3.50 -8.27 -8.36
N VAL A 229 3.79 -9.09 -9.36
CA VAL A 229 3.77 -10.56 -9.25
C VAL A 229 4.75 -11.04 -8.19
N GLY A 230 5.97 -10.51 -8.16
CA GLY A 230 6.96 -10.80 -7.13
C GLY A 230 6.47 -10.47 -5.73
N ASN A 231 5.73 -9.36 -5.57
CA ASN A 231 5.12 -8.99 -4.30
C ASN A 231 4.01 -9.98 -3.88
N LEU A 232 3.16 -10.42 -4.81
CA LEU A 232 2.15 -11.44 -4.53
C LEU A 232 2.80 -12.77 -4.09
N LEU A 233 3.86 -13.20 -4.77
CA LEU A 233 4.63 -14.39 -4.40
C LEU A 233 5.23 -14.25 -3.00
N ALA A 234 5.72 -13.04 -2.64
CA ALA A 234 6.20 -12.78 -1.29
C ALA A 234 5.07 -12.94 -0.25
N LEU A 235 3.83 -12.54 -0.54
CA LEU A 235 2.69 -12.77 0.36
C LEU A 235 2.40 -14.27 0.57
N VAL A 236 2.47 -15.07 -0.50
CA VAL A 236 2.35 -16.54 -0.40
C VAL A 236 3.47 -17.11 0.48
N GLY A 237 4.70 -16.65 0.27
CA GLY A 237 5.86 -17.05 1.07
C GLY A 237 5.70 -16.70 2.55
N ILE A 238 5.25 -15.48 2.86
CA ILE A 238 4.99 -15.03 4.24
C ILE A 238 3.93 -15.92 4.90
N ALA A 239 2.83 -16.23 4.20
CA ALA A 239 1.79 -17.12 4.71
C ALA A 239 2.32 -18.55 4.95
N GLY A 240 3.17 -19.05 4.05
CA GLY A 240 3.77 -20.39 4.16
C GLY A 240 4.77 -20.51 5.30
N VAL A 241 5.70 -19.55 5.42
CA VAL A 241 6.68 -19.49 6.52
C VAL A 241 6.00 -19.32 7.88
N GLY A 242 4.84 -18.65 7.93
CA GLY A 242 4.00 -18.57 9.13
C GLY A 242 3.34 -19.90 9.55
N GLY A 243 3.57 -21.00 8.83
CA GLY A 243 3.01 -22.33 9.13
C GLY A 243 1.56 -22.51 8.67
N ALA A 244 0.96 -21.52 8.02
CA ALA A 244 -0.43 -21.53 7.56
C ALA A 244 -0.55 -22.06 6.13
N TRP A 245 -0.06 -23.28 5.85
CA TRP A 245 0.04 -23.82 4.47
C TRP A 245 -1.29 -23.87 3.70
N ARG A 246 -2.40 -24.17 4.38
CA ARG A 246 -3.73 -24.15 3.74
C ARG A 246 -4.15 -22.73 3.33
N MET A 247 -3.84 -21.74 4.16
CA MET A 247 -4.05 -20.32 3.83
C MET A 247 -3.11 -19.90 2.70
N ALA A 248 -1.83 -20.28 2.75
CA ALA A 248 -0.83 -19.98 1.74
C ALA A 248 -1.23 -20.55 0.37
N ALA A 249 -1.77 -21.76 0.31
CA ALA A 249 -2.28 -22.36 -0.92
C ALA A 249 -3.44 -21.55 -1.53
N MET A 250 -4.38 -21.09 -0.70
CA MET A 250 -5.50 -20.25 -1.17
C MET A 250 -5.03 -18.87 -1.67
N VAL A 251 -4.09 -18.24 -0.96
CA VAL A 251 -3.44 -17.00 -1.42
C VAL A 251 -2.62 -17.25 -2.69
N GLY A 252 -2.05 -18.45 -2.85
CA GLY A 252 -1.37 -18.92 -4.05
C GLY A 252 -2.30 -18.96 -5.26
N VAL A 253 -3.53 -19.45 -5.10
CA VAL A 253 -4.53 -19.43 -6.18
C VAL A 253 -4.84 -18.00 -6.62
N VAL A 254 -5.06 -17.08 -5.67
CA VAL A 254 -5.26 -15.64 -5.98
C VAL A 254 -4.07 -15.10 -6.74
N THR A 255 -2.86 -15.43 -6.29
CA THR A 255 -1.60 -14.98 -6.89
C THR A 255 -1.48 -15.46 -8.33
N VAL A 256 -1.72 -16.74 -8.60
CA VAL A 256 -1.67 -17.32 -9.95
C VAL A 256 -2.72 -16.67 -10.84
N CYS A 257 -3.98 -16.59 -10.41
CA CYS A 257 -5.05 -15.98 -11.21
C CYS A 257 -4.74 -14.53 -11.58
N CYS A 258 -4.29 -13.71 -10.61
CA CYS A 258 -3.93 -12.32 -10.88
C CYS A 258 -2.69 -12.23 -11.78
N SER A 259 -1.67 -13.04 -11.54
CA SER A 259 -0.42 -13.00 -12.31
C SER A 259 -0.63 -13.40 -13.77
N VAL A 260 -1.43 -14.43 -14.03
CA VAL A 260 -1.77 -14.86 -15.40
C VAL A 260 -2.49 -13.74 -16.15
N VAL A 261 -3.46 -13.08 -15.51
CA VAL A 261 -4.18 -11.94 -16.12
C VAL A 261 -3.24 -10.76 -16.36
N GLY A 262 -2.42 -10.40 -15.38
CA GLY A 262 -1.47 -9.28 -15.51
C GLY A 262 -0.44 -9.51 -16.61
N ILE A 263 0.25 -10.66 -16.60
CA ILE A 263 1.26 -11.02 -17.60
C ILE A 263 0.61 -11.16 -18.97
N GLY A 264 -0.55 -11.82 -19.06
CA GLY A 264 -1.28 -11.99 -20.32
C GLY A 264 -1.67 -10.64 -20.93
N LEU A 265 -2.16 -9.70 -20.13
CA LEU A 265 -2.53 -8.37 -20.62
C LEU A 265 -1.31 -7.52 -20.99
N VAL A 266 -0.18 -7.64 -20.28
CA VAL A 266 1.07 -6.95 -20.68
C VAL A 266 1.59 -7.46 -22.02
N LEU A 267 1.52 -8.76 -22.27
CA LEU A 267 1.99 -9.34 -23.55
C LEU A 267 1.09 -8.98 -24.75
N LEU A 268 -0.10 -8.42 -24.51
CA LEU A 268 -1.03 -8.00 -25.54
C LEU A 268 -0.91 -6.51 -25.92
N VAL A 269 -0.14 -5.73 -25.15
CA VAL A 269 0.11 -4.29 -25.36
C VAL A 269 1.48 -4.11 -26.00
#